data_AF-A0A0F5ZRC6-F1
#
_entry.id   AF-A0A0F5ZRC6-F1
#
_cell.length_a   1.000
_cell.length_b   1.000
_cell.length_c   1.000
_cell.angle_alpha   90.00
_cell.angle_beta   90.00
_cell.angle_gamma   90.00
#
_symmetry.space_group_name_H-M   'P 1'
#
loop_
_entity.id
_entity.type
_entity.pdbx_description
1 polymer ?
#
loop_
_entity_poly.entity_id
_entity_poly.type
_entity_poly.pdbx_seq_one_letter_code
_entity_poly.pdbx_strand_id
1 'polypeptide(L)'
;MIELSRGLSFVLYTYEGGPTRFTVPFPYIAREHIRAFVGEPDAARAVSVSWVDASTIEIPSQDGVLDAPYTVTIRRFTPIDALLVNYKEGANLPARDLSKSFRQLLYAHQELAEFGGGSGLPGGGPGNPGGDPDLNAIIEQLLRSPALQDLLTRIDLIDVNAEAILEEIMRSHEFFDVQRDYGDKISTATHEIGLLTEGNKVIAQQIIDLFARVDYGEQSSQARFLEVNRAIADERSARVEAITELQGQVVENGKTISAALNQRIDEVESTTEAARAATEQRLGAEIEDSAAQVRTAVMAEVDATKARVSDVETAVVRHGENIAGLAETTEALTDAEGANTAFRQQMAASYGANVPQGIANEIDGQVSAVRPPSSSASTPKRPRAKPWLPRYPRWRPAPRRRSSRTRSPPRPLAASRFRPFGSRPCRPART
;
A
#
# COMPACT_ATOMS: atom_id res chain seq x y z
N MET A 1 -100.21 0.44 -39.58
CA MET A 1 -99.31 -0.45 -38.81
C MET A 1 -99.31 0.04 -37.38
N ILE A 2 -99.68 -0.82 -36.44
CA ILE A 2 -99.79 -0.46 -35.02
C ILE A 2 -98.99 -1.50 -34.22
N GLU A 3 -98.08 -1.05 -33.36
CA GLU A 3 -97.40 -1.95 -32.42
C GLU A 3 -98.41 -2.41 -31.35
N LEU A 4 -98.62 -3.72 -31.23
CA LEU A 4 -99.55 -4.31 -30.25
C LEU A 4 -98.85 -4.60 -28.92
N SER A 5 -97.67 -5.20 -28.99
CA SER A 5 -96.91 -5.58 -27.80
C SER A 5 -95.43 -5.76 -28.14
N ARG A 6 -94.57 -5.54 -27.14
CA ARG A 6 -93.14 -5.77 -27.24
C ARG A 6 -92.61 -6.49 -26.00
N GLY A 7 -91.65 -7.38 -26.22
CA GLY A 7 -90.85 -8.04 -25.20
C GLY A 7 -89.36 -7.74 -25.40
N LEU A 8 -88.52 -8.44 -24.65
CA LEU A 8 -87.06 -8.39 -24.76
C LEU A 8 -86.53 -9.20 -25.94
N SER A 9 -87.32 -10.15 -26.45
CA SER A 9 -87.00 -10.96 -27.63
C SER A 9 -88.00 -10.88 -28.78
N PHE A 10 -89.11 -10.12 -28.65
CA PHE A 10 -90.15 -10.05 -29.68
C PHE A 10 -90.86 -8.69 -29.79
N VAL A 11 -91.55 -8.46 -30.91
CA VAL A 11 -92.51 -7.38 -31.13
C VAL A 11 -93.66 -7.87 -32.01
N LEU A 12 -94.88 -7.43 -31.72
CA LEU A 12 -96.08 -7.71 -32.49
C LEU A 12 -96.59 -6.42 -33.13
N TYR A 13 -96.89 -6.47 -34.41
CA TYR A 13 -97.54 -5.39 -35.16
C TYR A 13 -98.87 -5.88 -35.74
N THR A 14 -99.87 -5.01 -35.81
CA THR A 14 -101.04 -5.19 -36.68
C THR A 14 -100.76 -4.55 -38.04
N TYR A 15 -100.95 -5.32 -39.10
CA TYR A 15 -100.89 -4.84 -40.48
C TYR A 15 -102.30 -4.56 -41.00
N GLU A 16 -102.53 -3.35 -41.51
CA GLU A 16 -103.85 -2.87 -41.97
C GLU A 16 -103.81 -2.43 -43.45
N GLY A 17 -102.97 -3.05 -44.29
CA GLY A 17 -102.81 -2.67 -45.71
C GLY A 17 -101.89 -1.47 -45.96
N GLY A 18 -100.91 -1.25 -45.07
CA GLY A 18 -99.95 -0.14 -45.13
C GLY A 18 -98.56 -0.52 -45.66
N PRO A 19 -97.51 0.28 -45.35
CA PRO A 19 -96.15 -0.07 -45.74
C PRO A 19 -95.68 -1.39 -45.10
N THR A 20 -94.92 -2.17 -45.87
CA THR A 20 -94.39 -3.51 -45.53
C THR A 20 -93.11 -3.48 -44.67
N ARG A 21 -92.78 -2.32 -44.09
CA ARG A 21 -91.54 -2.10 -43.33
C ARG A 21 -91.81 -2.07 -41.84
N PHE A 22 -91.15 -2.95 -41.10
CA PHE A 22 -91.33 -3.14 -39.66
C PHE A 22 -90.02 -2.89 -38.92
N THR A 23 -90.11 -2.25 -37.76
CA THR A 23 -88.95 -1.99 -36.90
C THR A 23 -88.71 -3.14 -35.94
N VAL A 24 -87.44 -3.48 -35.72
CA VAL A 24 -86.95 -4.48 -34.76
C VAL A 24 -86.37 -3.71 -33.56
N PRO A 25 -87.12 -3.55 -32.46
CA PRO A 25 -86.74 -2.66 -31.36
C PRO A 25 -85.76 -3.29 -30.36
N PHE A 26 -85.55 -4.61 -30.43
CA PHE A 26 -84.73 -5.35 -29.49
C PHE A 26 -83.35 -5.70 -30.08
N PRO A 27 -82.31 -5.81 -29.23
CA PRO A 27 -80.96 -6.14 -29.70
C PRO A 27 -80.84 -7.61 -30.14
N TYR A 28 -79.93 -7.86 -31.08
CA TYR A 28 -79.66 -9.18 -31.64
C TYR A 28 -78.16 -9.39 -31.89
N ILE A 29 -77.73 -10.66 -31.99
CA ILE A 29 -76.31 -11.00 -32.24
C ILE A 29 -76.01 -11.00 -33.74
N ALA A 30 -76.89 -11.61 -34.53
CA ALA A 30 -76.79 -11.68 -35.98
C ALA A 30 -78.18 -11.52 -36.59
N ARG A 31 -78.25 -10.97 -37.81
CA ARG A 31 -79.51 -10.73 -38.53
C ARG A 31 -80.28 -12.01 -38.85
N GLU A 32 -79.55 -13.11 -39.00
CA GLU A 32 -80.09 -14.46 -39.25
C GLU A 32 -80.86 -15.04 -38.05
N HIS A 33 -80.68 -14.48 -36.86
CA HIS A 33 -81.43 -14.89 -35.66
C HIS A 33 -82.82 -14.26 -35.61
N ILE A 34 -83.17 -13.32 -36.50
CA ILE A 34 -84.49 -12.70 -36.51
C ILE A 34 -85.41 -13.46 -37.45
N ARG A 35 -86.59 -13.82 -36.95
CA ARG A 35 -87.65 -14.46 -37.75
C ARG A 35 -88.95 -13.69 -37.61
N ALA A 36 -89.64 -13.51 -38.73
CA ALA A 36 -90.98 -12.93 -38.75
C ALA A 36 -92.01 -14.02 -39.03
N PHE A 37 -93.13 -13.92 -38.31
CA PHE A 37 -94.29 -14.76 -38.46
C PHE A 37 -95.49 -13.86 -38.78
N VAL A 38 -96.30 -14.27 -39.73
CA VAL A 38 -97.47 -13.51 -40.18
C VAL A 38 -98.71 -14.39 -40.07
N GLY A 39 -99.79 -13.85 -39.53
CA GLY A 39 -101.07 -14.54 -39.35
C GLY A 39 -101.59 -14.43 -37.92
N GLU A 40 -102.68 -15.14 -37.63
CA GLU A 40 -103.22 -15.22 -36.28
C GLU A 40 -102.28 -16.02 -35.37
N PRO A 41 -102.26 -15.73 -34.05
CA PRO A 41 -101.31 -16.33 -33.13
C PRO A 41 -101.26 -17.88 -33.17
N ASP A 42 -102.40 -18.55 -33.38
CA ASP A 42 -102.49 -20.01 -33.44
C ASP A 42 -102.18 -20.62 -34.82
N ALA A 43 -102.06 -19.79 -35.87
CA ALA A 43 -101.82 -20.21 -37.26
C ALA A 43 -100.68 -19.41 -37.94
N ALA A 44 -99.80 -18.80 -37.15
CA ALA A 44 -98.78 -17.89 -37.65
C ALA A 44 -97.74 -18.63 -38.52
N ARG A 45 -97.55 -18.16 -39.76
CA ARG A 45 -96.62 -18.74 -40.72
C ARG A 45 -95.30 -17.96 -40.73
N ALA A 46 -94.18 -18.67 -40.76
CA ALA A 46 -92.86 -18.05 -40.96
C ALA A 46 -92.73 -17.47 -42.39
N VAL A 47 -92.28 -16.22 -42.50
CA VAL A 47 -92.07 -15.51 -43.77
C VAL A 47 -90.61 -15.06 -43.87
N SER A 48 -90.07 -15.04 -45.10
CA SER A 48 -88.75 -14.49 -45.36
C SER A 48 -88.75 -12.96 -45.20
N VAL A 49 -87.67 -12.43 -44.64
CA VAL A 49 -87.50 -11.01 -44.38
C VAL A 49 -86.31 -10.47 -45.16
N SER A 50 -86.43 -9.24 -45.67
CA SER A 50 -85.32 -8.50 -46.26
C SER A 50 -84.92 -7.34 -45.35
N TRP A 51 -83.63 -7.07 -45.19
CA TRP A 51 -83.17 -5.99 -44.31
C TRP A 51 -82.99 -4.70 -45.11
N VAL A 52 -83.68 -3.64 -44.69
CA VAL A 52 -83.52 -2.29 -45.26
C VAL A 52 -82.34 -1.60 -44.61
N ASP A 53 -82.25 -1.69 -43.27
CA ASP A 53 -81.16 -1.13 -42.47
C ASP A 53 -80.83 -2.06 -41.28
N ALA A 54 -80.23 -1.55 -40.20
CA ALA A 54 -79.86 -2.36 -39.02
C ALA A 54 -81.04 -2.66 -38.07
N SER A 55 -82.13 -1.90 -38.15
CA SER A 55 -83.29 -2.00 -37.25
C SER A 55 -84.61 -2.14 -38.01
N THR A 56 -84.60 -2.10 -39.33
CA THR A 56 -85.81 -2.14 -40.16
C THR A 56 -85.75 -3.31 -41.12
N ILE A 57 -86.79 -4.14 -41.07
CA ILE A 57 -87.01 -5.25 -42.01
C ILE A 57 -88.19 -4.93 -42.92
N GLU A 58 -88.14 -5.42 -44.14
CA GLU A 58 -89.22 -5.38 -45.10
C GLU A 58 -89.70 -6.81 -45.36
N ILE A 59 -90.99 -7.03 -45.09
CA ILE A 59 -91.68 -8.31 -45.27
C ILE A 59 -92.54 -8.18 -46.53
N PRO A 60 -92.37 -9.03 -47.54
CA PRO A 60 -93.19 -8.93 -48.76
C PRO A 60 -94.68 -8.99 -48.40
N SER A 61 -95.51 -8.21 -49.12
CA SER A 61 -96.96 -8.19 -48.88
C SER A 61 -97.52 -9.62 -48.91
N GLN A 62 -98.37 -9.92 -47.93
CA GLN A 62 -99.07 -11.19 -47.82
C GLN A 62 -100.53 -11.07 -48.25
N ASP A 63 -100.93 -9.98 -48.92
CA ASP A 63 -102.32 -9.68 -49.28
C ASP A 63 -102.93 -10.70 -50.28
N GLY A 64 -102.11 -11.56 -50.88
CA GLY A 64 -102.57 -12.69 -51.70
C GLY A 64 -102.78 -14.01 -50.92
N VAL A 65 -102.47 -14.03 -49.62
CA VAL A 65 -102.48 -15.21 -48.75
C VAL A 65 -103.29 -14.98 -47.47
N LEU A 66 -103.34 -13.75 -46.97
CA LEU A 66 -104.04 -13.35 -45.75
C LEU A 66 -104.82 -12.06 -45.99
N ASP A 67 -106.05 -12.01 -45.48
CA ASP A 67 -106.86 -10.79 -45.48
C ASP A 67 -106.40 -9.86 -44.35
N ALA A 68 -106.25 -8.57 -44.64
CA ALA A 68 -105.99 -7.56 -43.61
C ALA A 68 -107.27 -7.29 -42.78
N PRO A 69 -107.17 -7.10 -41.45
CA PRO A 69 -105.95 -6.97 -40.66
C PRO A 69 -105.40 -8.32 -40.14
N TYR A 70 -104.07 -8.47 -40.19
CA TYR A 70 -103.38 -9.63 -39.62
C TYR A 70 -102.21 -9.20 -38.71
N THR A 71 -101.78 -10.13 -37.84
CA THR A 71 -100.68 -9.90 -36.90
C THR A 71 -99.35 -10.30 -37.52
N VAL A 72 -98.33 -9.46 -37.30
CA VAL A 72 -96.93 -9.69 -37.68
C VAL A 72 -96.12 -9.77 -36.39
N THR A 73 -95.66 -10.97 -36.07
CA THR A 73 -94.81 -11.25 -34.91
C THR A 73 -93.37 -11.37 -35.36
N ILE A 74 -92.51 -10.46 -34.91
CA ILE A 74 -91.07 -10.51 -35.17
C ILE A 74 -90.40 -10.91 -33.87
N ARG A 75 -89.60 -11.98 -33.90
CA ARG A 75 -88.89 -12.46 -32.72
C ARG A 75 -87.48 -12.93 -33.02
N ARG A 76 -86.66 -12.91 -31.99
CA ARG A 76 -85.30 -13.47 -31.98
C ARG A 76 -85.35 -14.97 -31.73
N PHE A 77 -84.47 -15.68 -32.42
CA PHE A 77 -84.16 -17.10 -32.29
C PHE A 77 -82.66 -17.23 -32.18
N THR A 78 -82.17 -17.28 -30.95
CA THR A 78 -80.75 -17.45 -30.67
C THR A 78 -80.40 -18.94 -30.77
N PRO A 79 -79.42 -19.33 -31.61
CA PRO A 79 -79.01 -20.73 -31.70
C PRO A 79 -78.41 -21.18 -30.36
N ILE A 80 -78.87 -22.33 -29.85
CA ILE A 80 -78.39 -22.97 -28.62
C ILE A 80 -77.72 -24.32 -28.89
N ASP A 81 -77.91 -24.84 -30.09
CA ASP A 81 -77.37 -26.09 -30.62
C ASP A 81 -75.87 -25.97 -31.00
N ALA A 82 -75.38 -24.73 -31.21
CA ALA A 82 -73.97 -24.45 -31.46
C ALA A 82 -73.48 -23.23 -30.68
N LEU A 83 -72.26 -23.32 -30.14
CA LEU A 83 -71.57 -22.19 -29.53
C LEU A 83 -71.16 -21.18 -30.61
N LEU A 84 -71.57 -19.91 -30.47
CA LEU A 84 -71.19 -18.85 -31.42
C LEU A 84 -69.70 -18.46 -31.34
N VAL A 85 -69.02 -18.88 -30.27
CA VAL A 85 -67.59 -18.70 -30.02
C VAL A 85 -67.06 -20.01 -29.44
N ASN A 86 -66.03 -20.58 -30.06
CA ASN A 86 -65.35 -21.77 -29.57
C ASN A 86 -63.96 -21.39 -29.04
N TYR A 87 -63.72 -21.59 -27.75
CA TYR A 87 -62.44 -21.30 -27.12
C TYR A 87 -61.51 -22.51 -27.27
N LYS A 88 -60.30 -22.28 -27.77
CA LYS A 88 -59.24 -23.30 -27.81
C LYS A 88 -58.27 -23.09 -26.65
N GLU A 89 -57.67 -24.18 -26.18
CA GLU A 89 -56.65 -24.13 -25.15
C GLU A 89 -55.46 -23.27 -25.60
N GLY A 90 -54.97 -22.39 -24.71
CA GLY A 90 -53.90 -21.44 -25.01
C GLY A 90 -54.30 -20.21 -25.85
N ALA A 91 -55.58 -20.07 -26.23
CA ALA A 91 -56.05 -18.88 -26.92
C ALA A 91 -56.19 -17.69 -25.96
N ASN A 92 -55.78 -16.49 -26.40
CA ASN A 92 -56.09 -15.26 -25.69
C ASN A 92 -57.61 -14.99 -25.81
N LEU A 93 -58.31 -14.69 -24.71
CA LEU A 93 -59.77 -14.48 -24.70
C LEU A 93 -60.07 -12.98 -24.92
N PRO A 94 -60.34 -12.52 -26.16
CA PRO A 94 -60.70 -11.12 -26.36
C PRO A 94 -62.07 -10.83 -25.73
N ALA A 95 -62.20 -9.66 -25.10
CA ALA A 95 -63.43 -9.22 -24.44
C ALA A 95 -64.67 -9.24 -25.36
N ARG A 96 -64.48 -9.05 -26.67
CA ARG A 96 -65.54 -9.13 -27.68
C ARG A 96 -66.16 -10.53 -27.75
N ASP A 97 -65.32 -11.57 -27.75
CA ASP A 97 -65.78 -12.93 -27.95
C ASP A 97 -66.39 -13.47 -26.65
N LEU A 98 -65.85 -13.08 -25.50
CA LEU A 98 -66.47 -13.29 -24.19
C LEU A 98 -67.84 -12.59 -24.07
N SER A 99 -67.95 -11.35 -24.53
CA SER A 99 -69.23 -10.63 -24.53
C SER A 99 -70.26 -11.29 -25.45
N LYS A 100 -69.82 -11.91 -26.55
CA LYS A 100 -70.69 -12.61 -27.51
C LYS A 100 -71.26 -13.91 -26.92
N SER A 101 -70.46 -14.70 -26.21
CA SER A 101 -70.91 -15.92 -25.54
C SER A 101 -71.88 -15.62 -24.38
N PHE A 102 -71.62 -14.60 -23.57
CA PHE A 102 -72.57 -14.17 -22.53
C PHE A 102 -73.88 -13.64 -23.10
N ARG A 103 -73.84 -12.87 -24.21
CA ARG A 103 -75.05 -12.40 -24.89
C ARG A 103 -75.88 -13.56 -25.46
N GLN A 104 -75.23 -14.60 -25.99
CA GLN A 104 -75.92 -15.80 -26.47
C GLN A 104 -76.74 -16.45 -25.36
N LEU A 105 -76.14 -16.66 -24.18
CA LEU A 105 -76.83 -17.23 -23.02
C LEU A 105 -77.96 -16.33 -22.50
N LEU A 106 -77.71 -15.02 -22.39
CA LEU A 106 -78.72 -14.07 -21.92
C LEU A 106 -79.93 -14.04 -22.86
N TYR A 107 -79.70 -13.97 -24.17
CA TYR A 107 -80.77 -13.91 -25.16
C TYR A 107 -81.56 -15.22 -25.24
N ALA A 108 -80.88 -16.37 -25.15
CA ALA A 108 -81.56 -17.67 -25.07
C ALA A 108 -82.44 -17.78 -23.82
N HIS A 109 -81.98 -17.28 -22.67
CA HIS A 109 -82.80 -17.28 -21.45
C HIS A 109 -84.00 -16.33 -21.54
N GLN A 110 -83.84 -15.14 -22.12
CA GLN A 110 -84.95 -14.22 -22.37
C GLN A 110 -86.00 -14.83 -23.29
N GLU A 111 -85.57 -15.50 -24.37
CA GLU A 111 -86.46 -16.22 -25.29
C GLU A 111 -87.18 -17.37 -24.59
N LEU A 112 -86.49 -18.13 -23.72
CA LEU A 112 -87.11 -19.19 -22.91
C LEU A 112 -88.07 -18.63 -21.85
N ALA A 113 -87.77 -17.50 -21.23
CA ALA A 113 -88.69 -16.90 -20.26
C ALA A 113 -89.98 -16.39 -20.93
N GLU A 114 -89.87 -15.88 -22.16
CA GLU A 114 -91.01 -15.34 -22.92
C GLU A 114 -91.81 -16.42 -23.67
N PHE A 115 -91.20 -17.56 -24.04
CA PHE A 115 -91.83 -18.61 -24.86
C PHE A 115 -91.66 -20.06 -24.34
N GLY A 116 -91.00 -20.29 -23.19
CA GLY A 116 -90.61 -21.62 -22.68
C GLY A 116 -91.63 -22.30 -21.78
N GLY A 117 -92.75 -21.66 -21.47
CA GLY A 117 -93.97 -22.37 -21.03
C GLY A 117 -94.64 -22.97 -22.26
N GLY A 118 -94.91 -24.27 -22.25
CA GLY A 118 -95.29 -25.08 -23.42
C GLY A 118 -96.35 -24.49 -24.36
N SER A 119 -96.25 -24.91 -25.63
CA SER A 119 -97.13 -24.62 -26.77
C SER A 119 -98.55 -24.20 -26.42
N GLY A 120 -98.91 -23.02 -26.90
CA GLY A 120 -100.28 -22.52 -26.87
C GLY A 120 -100.28 -21.13 -26.27
N LEU A 121 -100.85 -20.19 -27.01
CA LEU A 121 -101.19 -18.90 -26.43
C LEU A 121 -102.09 -19.12 -25.19
N PRO A 122 -101.90 -18.33 -24.13
CA PRO A 122 -102.47 -18.66 -22.82
C PRO A 122 -104.02 -18.54 -22.79
N GLY A 123 -104.71 -19.65 -22.48
CA GLY A 123 -106.08 -19.63 -21.95
C GLY A 123 -106.95 -20.88 -22.21
N GLY A 124 -107.20 -21.72 -21.18
CA GLY A 124 -108.30 -22.69 -21.22
C GLY A 124 -108.24 -23.77 -20.12
N GLY A 125 -108.99 -23.60 -19.03
CA GLY A 125 -109.20 -24.60 -17.98
C GLY A 125 -110.56 -25.34 -18.12
N PRO A 126 -110.66 -26.66 -17.87
CA PRO A 126 -111.90 -27.43 -17.98
C PRO A 126 -112.56 -27.70 -16.60
N GLY A 127 -113.90 -27.75 -16.57
CA GLY A 127 -114.68 -28.04 -15.36
C GLY A 127 -115.58 -29.28 -15.47
N ASN A 128 -115.69 -29.97 -14.33
CA ASN A 128 -116.85 -30.71 -13.80
C ASN A 128 -117.12 -32.16 -14.27
N PRO A 129 -118.02 -32.93 -13.61
CA PRO A 129 -118.06 -33.57 -12.26
C PRO A 129 -118.04 -35.13 -12.39
N GLY A 130 -117.88 -35.99 -11.38
CA GLY A 130 -118.34 -35.98 -9.99
C GLY A 130 -119.63 -36.81 -9.84
N GLY A 131 -119.49 -38.11 -9.55
CA GLY A 131 -120.57 -39.03 -9.16
C GLY A 131 -120.00 -40.09 -8.20
N ASP A 132 -120.53 -40.13 -6.98
CA ASP A 132 -120.01 -40.84 -5.80
C ASP A 132 -120.50 -42.31 -5.75
N PRO A 133 -119.61 -43.32 -5.62
CA PRO A 133 -119.99 -44.69 -5.31
C PRO A 133 -119.84 -45.03 -3.82
N ASP A 134 -120.81 -45.80 -3.31
CA ASP A 134 -121.00 -46.25 -1.92
C ASP A 134 -119.72 -46.80 -1.23
N LEU A 135 -119.18 -46.05 -0.25
CA LEU A 135 -117.89 -46.33 0.40
C LEU A 135 -117.80 -47.70 1.09
N ASN A 136 -118.90 -48.22 1.63
CA ASN A 136 -118.84 -49.47 2.41
C ASN A 136 -118.69 -50.72 1.53
N ALA A 137 -119.24 -50.70 0.30
CA ALA A 137 -119.05 -51.76 -0.68
C ALA A 137 -117.61 -51.78 -1.23
N ILE A 138 -117.00 -50.60 -1.38
CA ILE A 138 -115.63 -50.44 -1.84
C ILE A 138 -114.63 -50.95 -0.79
N ILE A 139 -114.87 -50.72 0.51
CA ILE A 139 -113.98 -51.14 1.60
C ILE A 139 -113.87 -52.68 1.72
N GLU A 140 -114.98 -53.42 1.63
CA GLU A 140 -114.92 -54.89 1.67
C GLU A 140 -114.28 -55.48 0.40
N GLN A 141 -114.51 -54.85 -0.75
CA GLN A 141 -113.89 -55.24 -2.01
C GLN A 141 -112.38 -54.92 -2.05
N LEU A 142 -111.94 -53.87 -1.35
CA LEU A 142 -110.53 -53.52 -1.17
C LEU A 142 -109.79 -54.51 -0.25
N LEU A 143 -110.42 -54.98 0.84
CA LEU A 143 -109.78 -55.92 1.78
C LEU A 143 -109.53 -57.32 1.22
N ARG A 144 -110.35 -57.79 0.25
CA ARG A 144 -110.13 -59.04 -0.49
C ARG A 144 -109.41 -58.85 -1.82
N SER A 145 -109.11 -57.62 -2.20
CA SER A 145 -108.45 -57.33 -3.48
C SER A 145 -107.02 -57.87 -3.47
N PRO A 146 -106.60 -58.60 -4.52
CA PRO A 146 -105.21 -58.97 -4.74
C PRO A 146 -104.26 -57.76 -4.72
N ALA A 147 -104.77 -56.56 -5.03
CA ALA A 147 -103.99 -55.32 -4.98
C ALA A 147 -103.59 -54.90 -3.56
N LEU A 148 -104.39 -55.23 -2.53
CA LEU A 148 -104.07 -54.91 -1.14
C LEU A 148 -103.05 -55.90 -0.55
N GLN A 149 -103.12 -57.17 -0.96
CA GLN A 149 -102.09 -58.17 -0.68
C GLN A 149 -100.76 -57.84 -1.38
N ASP A 150 -100.80 -57.39 -2.64
CA ASP A 150 -99.62 -56.90 -3.37
C ASP A 150 -99.04 -55.63 -2.73
N LEU A 151 -99.88 -54.74 -2.20
CA LEU A 151 -99.41 -53.58 -1.42
C LEU A 151 -98.74 -54.02 -0.11
N LEU A 152 -99.28 -55.00 0.60
CA LEU A 152 -98.68 -55.50 1.84
C LEU A 152 -97.32 -56.19 1.59
N THR A 153 -97.19 -57.01 0.55
CA THR A 153 -95.88 -57.60 0.18
C THR A 153 -94.89 -56.56 -0.34
N ARG A 154 -95.37 -55.52 -1.02
CA ARG A 154 -94.53 -54.37 -1.42
C ARG A 154 -94.07 -53.56 -0.22
N ILE A 155 -94.84 -53.44 0.85
CA ILE A 155 -94.40 -52.74 2.07
C ILE A 155 -93.18 -53.42 2.68
N ASP A 156 -93.18 -54.75 2.83
CA ASP A 156 -92.02 -55.48 3.34
C ASP A 156 -90.78 -55.34 2.41
N LEU A 157 -90.99 -55.36 1.10
CA LEU A 157 -89.91 -55.12 0.13
C LEU A 157 -89.41 -53.66 0.16
N ILE A 158 -90.28 -52.70 0.44
CA ILE A 158 -89.91 -51.29 0.60
C ILE A 158 -89.02 -51.15 1.83
N ASP A 159 -89.32 -51.81 2.94
CA ASP A 159 -88.52 -51.72 4.17
C ASP A 159 -87.12 -52.35 4.00
N VAL A 160 -87.02 -53.55 3.41
CA VAL A 160 -85.72 -54.19 3.13
C VAL A 160 -84.89 -53.36 2.13
N ASN A 161 -85.53 -52.81 1.10
CA ASN A 161 -84.84 -51.92 0.17
C ASN A 161 -84.42 -50.60 0.84
N ALA A 162 -85.24 -50.06 1.75
CA ALA A 162 -84.90 -48.85 2.48
C ALA A 162 -83.69 -49.05 3.41
N GLU A 163 -83.60 -50.18 4.10
CA GLU A 163 -82.44 -50.53 4.95
C GLU A 163 -81.16 -50.69 4.11
N ALA A 164 -81.24 -51.38 2.96
CA ALA A 164 -80.11 -51.52 2.04
C ALA A 164 -79.68 -50.17 1.43
N ILE A 165 -80.62 -49.29 1.10
CA ILE A 165 -80.33 -47.94 0.61
C ILE A 165 -79.63 -47.12 1.70
N LEU A 166 -80.09 -47.19 2.95
CA LEU A 166 -79.48 -46.45 4.06
C LEU A 166 -78.06 -46.95 4.38
N GLU A 167 -77.82 -48.26 4.35
CA GLU A 167 -76.49 -48.84 4.53
C GLU A 167 -75.52 -48.40 3.42
N GLU A 168 -75.97 -48.42 2.16
CA GLU A 168 -75.16 -47.97 1.03
C GLU A 168 -74.89 -46.45 1.09
N ILE A 169 -75.85 -45.64 1.55
CA ILE A 169 -75.64 -44.20 1.78
C ILE A 169 -74.57 -43.97 2.85
N MET A 170 -74.63 -44.68 3.98
CA MET A 170 -73.61 -44.54 5.04
C MET A 170 -72.23 -44.98 4.56
N ARG A 171 -72.14 -46.12 3.86
CA ARG A 171 -70.87 -46.63 3.31
C ARG A 171 -70.28 -45.67 2.26
N SER A 172 -71.13 -45.09 1.43
CA SER A 172 -70.74 -44.08 0.45
C SER A 172 -70.23 -42.80 1.12
N HIS A 173 -70.90 -42.34 2.19
CA HIS A 173 -70.48 -41.18 2.97
C HIS A 173 -69.09 -41.39 3.61
N GLU A 174 -68.86 -42.54 4.26
CA GLU A 174 -67.55 -42.89 4.82
C GLU A 174 -66.46 -42.93 3.73
N PHE A 175 -66.77 -43.48 2.56
CA PHE A 175 -65.84 -43.49 1.43
C PHE A 175 -65.48 -42.05 0.99
N PHE A 176 -66.45 -41.15 0.89
CA PHE A 176 -66.20 -39.77 0.51
C PHE A 176 -65.40 -39.00 1.56
N ASP A 177 -65.64 -39.23 2.85
CA ASP A 177 -64.87 -38.61 3.93
C ASP A 177 -63.41 -39.07 3.93
N VAL A 178 -63.17 -40.36 3.74
CA VAL A 178 -61.82 -40.93 3.62
C VAL A 178 -61.09 -40.37 2.39
N GLN A 179 -61.77 -40.28 1.24
CA GLN A 179 -61.18 -39.68 0.03
C GLN A 179 -60.82 -38.21 0.25
N ARG A 180 -61.67 -37.46 0.96
CA ARG A 180 -61.40 -36.06 1.28
C ARG A 180 -60.20 -35.92 2.22
N ASP A 181 -60.11 -36.73 3.27
CA ASP A 181 -58.96 -36.72 4.20
C ASP A 181 -57.65 -37.07 3.49
N TYR A 182 -57.65 -38.05 2.58
CA TYR A 182 -56.49 -38.32 1.73
C TYR A 182 -56.14 -37.14 0.82
N GLY A 183 -57.14 -36.47 0.23
CA GLY A 183 -56.94 -35.26 -0.56
C GLY A 183 -56.27 -34.14 0.25
N ASP A 184 -56.74 -33.89 1.47
CA ASP A 184 -56.18 -32.86 2.37
C ASP A 184 -54.75 -33.19 2.80
N LYS A 185 -54.46 -34.47 3.12
CA LYS A 185 -53.10 -34.96 3.43
C LYS A 185 -52.16 -34.82 2.24
N ILE A 186 -52.61 -35.17 1.03
CA ILE A 186 -51.81 -35.03 -0.20
C ILE A 186 -51.52 -33.56 -0.47
N SER A 187 -52.51 -32.68 -0.31
CA SER A 187 -52.35 -31.23 -0.48
C SER A 187 -51.29 -30.67 0.50
N THR A 188 -51.40 -31.06 1.78
CA THR A 188 -50.44 -30.64 2.82
C THR A 188 -49.03 -31.15 2.52
N ALA A 189 -48.87 -32.43 2.20
CA ALA A 189 -47.57 -33.01 1.84
C ALA A 189 -46.97 -32.35 0.59
N THR A 190 -47.79 -32.03 -0.41
CA THR A 190 -47.36 -31.33 -1.63
C THR A 190 -46.84 -29.93 -1.30
N HIS A 191 -47.52 -29.21 -0.41
CA HIS A 191 -47.09 -27.89 0.04
C HIS A 191 -45.75 -27.96 0.80
N GLU A 192 -45.60 -28.88 1.74
CA GLU A 192 -44.36 -29.09 2.51
C GLU A 192 -43.18 -29.49 1.61
N ILE A 193 -43.39 -30.39 0.65
CA ILE A 193 -42.37 -30.77 -0.35
C ILE A 193 -41.98 -29.55 -1.20
N GLY A 194 -42.94 -28.70 -1.57
CA GLY A 194 -42.67 -27.45 -2.27
C GLY A 194 -41.76 -26.51 -1.48
N LEU A 195 -42.06 -26.31 -0.18
CA LEU A 195 -41.24 -25.49 0.72
C LEU A 195 -39.83 -26.06 0.91
N LEU A 196 -39.70 -27.38 1.11
CA LEU A 196 -38.40 -28.04 1.25
C LEU A 196 -37.58 -27.95 -0.04
N THR A 197 -38.23 -28.09 -1.19
CA THR A 197 -37.58 -27.97 -2.51
C THR A 197 -37.04 -26.56 -2.70
N GLU A 198 -37.83 -25.54 -2.38
CA GLU A 198 -37.40 -24.14 -2.50
C GLU A 198 -36.28 -23.81 -1.50
N GLY A 199 -36.38 -24.28 -0.26
CA GLY A 199 -35.32 -24.18 0.74
C GLY A 199 -34.00 -24.82 0.27
N ASN A 200 -34.07 -26.01 -0.31
CA ASN A 200 -32.91 -26.70 -0.86
C ASN A 200 -32.28 -25.95 -2.04
N LYS A 201 -33.07 -25.30 -2.91
CA LYS A 201 -32.54 -24.43 -3.97
C LYS A 201 -31.77 -23.24 -3.40
N VAL A 202 -32.31 -22.59 -2.36
CA VAL A 202 -31.64 -21.46 -1.69
C VAL A 202 -30.31 -21.91 -1.08
N ILE A 203 -30.30 -23.05 -0.38
CA ILE A 203 -29.08 -23.62 0.21
C ILE A 203 -28.06 -23.95 -0.88
N ALA A 204 -28.49 -24.59 -1.97
CA ALA A 204 -27.61 -24.90 -3.10
C ALA A 204 -26.99 -23.62 -3.70
N GLN A 205 -27.78 -22.55 -3.86
CA GLN A 205 -27.28 -21.26 -4.34
C GLN A 205 -26.27 -20.64 -3.36
N GLN A 206 -26.55 -20.69 -2.06
CA GLN A 206 -25.61 -20.20 -1.04
C GLN A 206 -24.28 -20.96 -1.06
N ILE A 207 -24.32 -22.28 -1.27
CA ILE A 207 -23.11 -23.10 -1.40
C ILE A 207 -22.32 -22.70 -2.66
N ILE A 208 -22.99 -22.52 -3.80
CA ILE A 208 -22.36 -22.05 -5.05
C ILE A 208 -21.70 -20.68 -4.85
N ASP A 209 -22.41 -19.74 -4.23
CA ASP A 209 -21.88 -18.41 -3.94
C ASP A 209 -20.69 -18.45 -2.98
N LEU A 210 -20.71 -19.36 -1.99
CA LEU A 210 -19.60 -19.57 -1.06
C LEU A 210 -18.35 -20.08 -1.81
N PHE A 211 -18.50 -21.08 -2.68
CA PHE A 211 -17.40 -21.59 -3.49
C PHE A 211 -16.82 -20.51 -4.40
N ALA A 212 -17.67 -19.74 -5.08
CA ALA A 212 -17.21 -18.62 -5.92
C ALA A 212 -16.42 -17.57 -5.13
N ARG A 213 -16.83 -17.26 -3.89
CA ARG A 213 -16.11 -16.34 -3.00
C ARG A 213 -14.76 -16.91 -2.54
N VAL A 214 -14.70 -18.20 -2.24
CA VAL A 214 -13.45 -18.88 -1.85
C VAL A 214 -12.47 -18.89 -3.02
N ASP A 215 -12.92 -19.27 -4.22
CA ASP A 215 -12.09 -19.30 -5.43
C ASP A 215 -11.55 -17.90 -5.77
N TYR A 216 -12.39 -16.87 -5.69
CA TYR A 216 -11.96 -15.48 -5.89
C TYR A 216 -10.93 -15.04 -4.85
N GLY A 217 -11.13 -15.43 -3.59
CA GLY A 217 -10.19 -15.16 -2.50
C GLY A 217 -8.84 -15.84 -2.71
N GLU A 218 -8.82 -17.09 -3.18
CA GLU A 218 -7.60 -17.83 -3.47
C GLU A 218 -6.84 -17.21 -4.65
N GLN A 219 -7.53 -16.92 -5.77
CA GLN A 219 -6.94 -16.27 -6.93
C GLN A 219 -6.36 -14.89 -6.58
N SER A 220 -7.11 -14.08 -5.80
CA SER A 220 -6.61 -12.78 -5.33
C SER A 220 -5.39 -12.93 -4.42
N SER A 221 -5.35 -13.96 -3.57
CA SER A 221 -4.23 -14.21 -2.67
C SER A 221 -2.98 -14.68 -3.42
N GLN A 222 -3.15 -15.57 -4.40
CA GLN A 222 -2.07 -16.01 -5.29
C GLN A 222 -1.51 -14.83 -6.10
N ALA A 223 -2.36 -13.96 -6.66
CA ALA A 223 -1.93 -12.77 -7.38
C ALA A 223 -1.11 -11.82 -6.50
N ARG A 224 -1.58 -11.54 -5.27
CA ARG A 224 -0.84 -10.72 -4.29
C ARG A 224 0.50 -11.35 -3.91
N PHE A 225 0.55 -12.68 -3.75
CA PHE A 225 1.78 -13.37 -3.42
C PHE A 225 2.81 -13.29 -4.56
N LEU A 226 2.36 -13.44 -5.82
CA LEU A 226 3.22 -13.27 -7.00
C LEU A 226 3.74 -11.83 -7.12
N GLU A 227 2.89 -10.83 -6.87
CA GLU A 227 3.28 -9.42 -6.88
C GLU A 227 4.32 -9.11 -5.80
N VAL A 228 4.12 -9.59 -4.57
CA VAL A 228 5.08 -9.43 -3.47
C VAL A 228 6.41 -10.11 -3.80
N ASN A 229 6.39 -11.34 -4.33
CA ASN A 229 7.62 -12.03 -4.71
C ASN A 229 8.38 -11.30 -5.82
N ARG A 230 7.66 -10.71 -6.78
CA ARG A 230 8.25 -9.88 -7.83
C ARG A 230 8.88 -8.62 -7.24
N ALA A 231 8.16 -7.92 -6.37
CA ALA A 231 8.68 -6.73 -5.69
C ALA A 231 9.94 -7.03 -4.86
N ILE A 232 9.98 -8.17 -4.16
CA ILE A 232 11.17 -8.63 -3.43
C ILE A 232 12.34 -8.93 -4.36
N ALA A 233 12.08 -9.57 -5.51
CA ALA A 233 13.11 -9.87 -6.50
C ALA A 233 13.68 -8.58 -7.13
N ASP A 234 12.81 -7.63 -7.47
CA ASP A 234 13.18 -6.33 -8.02
C ASP A 234 13.99 -5.51 -6.99
N GLU A 235 13.55 -5.48 -5.73
CA GLU A 235 14.29 -4.82 -4.63
C GLU A 235 15.66 -5.46 -4.42
N ARG A 236 15.75 -6.80 -4.47
CA ARG A 236 17.03 -7.51 -4.34
C ARG A 236 17.99 -7.13 -5.46
N SER A 237 17.51 -7.06 -6.70
CA SER A 237 18.33 -6.64 -7.85
C SER A 237 18.82 -5.20 -7.68
N ALA A 238 17.92 -4.27 -7.34
CA ALA A 238 18.27 -2.86 -7.10
C ALA A 238 19.29 -2.69 -5.94
N ARG A 239 19.15 -3.48 -4.86
CA ARG A 239 20.12 -3.48 -3.75
C ARG A 239 21.49 -4.02 -4.19
N VAL A 240 21.53 -5.06 -5.02
CA VAL A 240 22.79 -5.60 -5.56
C VAL A 240 23.49 -4.56 -6.45
N GLU A 241 22.74 -3.88 -7.32
CA GLU A 241 23.27 -2.79 -8.16
C GLU A 241 23.83 -1.64 -7.30
N ALA A 242 23.08 -1.18 -6.30
CA ALA A 242 23.53 -0.11 -5.40
C ALA A 242 24.80 -0.50 -4.61
N ILE A 243 24.88 -1.74 -4.11
CA ILE A 243 26.09 -2.24 -3.42
C ILE A 243 27.27 -2.32 -4.39
N THR A 244 27.05 -2.77 -5.62
CA THR A 244 28.08 -2.87 -6.65
C THR A 244 28.63 -1.49 -7.03
N GLU A 245 27.75 -0.50 -7.15
CA GLU A 245 28.13 0.90 -7.40
C GLU A 245 28.95 1.48 -6.24
N LEU A 246 28.49 1.30 -4.99
CA LEU A 246 29.22 1.72 -3.80
C LEU A 246 30.59 1.06 -3.72
N GLN A 247 30.70 -0.23 -4.05
CA GLN A 247 31.99 -0.92 -4.10
C GLN A 247 32.91 -0.31 -5.16
N GLY A 248 32.38 0.02 -6.34
CA GLY A 248 33.12 0.75 -7.38
C GLY A 248 33.63 2.11 -6.90
N GLN A 249 32.78 2.90 -6.24
CA GLN A 249 33.15 4.20 -5.67
C GLN A 249 34.22 4.07 -4.59
N VAL A 250 34.13 3.07 -3.71
CA VAL A 250 35.15 2.82 -2.67
C VAL A 250 36.50 2.48 -3.29
N VAL A 251 36.52 1.64 -4.33
CA VAL A 251 37.77 1.30 -5.05
C VAL A 251 38.37 2.55 -5.70
N GLU A 252 37.57 3.38 -6.36
CA GLU A 252 38.06 4.58 -7.05
C GLU A 252 38.54 5.67 -6.08
N ASN A 253 37.81 5.88 -4.98
CA ASN A 253 38.25 6.73 -3.88
C ASN A 253 39.57 6.22 -3.27
N GLY A 254 39.70 4.89 -3.13
CA GLY A 254 40.93 4.24 -2.67
C GLY A 254 42.12 4.58 -3.57
N LYS A 255 41.97 4.44 -4.90
CA LYS A 255 43.01 4.83 -5.87
C LYS A 255 43.36 6.31 -5.77
N THR A 256 42.36 7.18 -5.66
CA THR A 256 42.55 8.64 -5.57
C THR A 256 43.35 9.01 -4.32
N ILE A 257 43.00 8.41 -3.17
CA ILE A 257 43.72 8.61 -1.91
C ILE A 257 45.15 8.08 -2.02
N SER A 258 45.36 6.88 -2.57
CA SER A 258 46.70 6.33 -2.76
C SER A 258 47.57 7.20 -3.66
N ALA A 259 47.02 7.73 -4.76
CA ALA A 259 47.73 8.65 -5.64
C ALA A 259 48.11 9.95 -4.92
N ALA A 260 47.18 10.56 -4.18
CA ALA A 260 47.45 11.76 -3.39
C ALA A 260 48.48 11.53 -2.28
N LEU A 261 48.46 10.34 -1.64
CA LEU A 261 49.42 9.99 -0.61
C LEU A 261 50.82 9.83 -1.20
N ASN A 262 50.95 9.13 -2.33
CA ASN A 262 52.22 8.95 -3.03
C ASN A 262 52.81 10.30 -3.46
N GLN A 263 52.00 11.18 -4.06
CA GLN A 263 52.45 12.53 -4.42
C GLN A 263 52.98 13.29 -3.19
N ARG A 264 52.29 13.20 -2.06
CA ARG A 264 52.72 13.89 -0.84
C ARG A 264 53.97 13.28 -0.21
N ILE A 265 54.18 11.96 -0.36
CA ILE A 265 55.43 11.30 0.01
C ILE A 265 56.57 11.85 -0.86
N ASP A 266 56.39 11.88 -2.18
CA ASP A 266 57.38 12.40 -3.13
C ASP A 266 57.75 13.87 -2.82
N GLU A 267 56.76 14.71 -2.50
CA GLU A 267 56.96 16.10 -2.08
C GLU A 267 57.76 16.21 -0.77
N VAL A 268 57.47 15.37 0.22
CA VAL A 268 58.20 15.35 1.50
C VAL A 268 59.62 14.84 1.32
N GLU A 269 59.83 13.80 0.51
CA GLU A 269 61.17 13.28 0.21
C GLU A 269 62.01 14.35 -0.50
N SER A 270 61.47 14.99 -1.55
CA SER A 270 62.16 16.06 -2.27
C SER A 270 62.53 17.24 -1.37
N THR A 271 61.61 17.70 -0.52
CA THR A 271 61.88 18.81 0.39
C THR A 271 62.90 18.45 1.47
N THR A 272 62.89 17.20 1.94
CA THR A 272 63.85 16.69 2.92
C THR A 272 65.24 16.56 2.31
N GLU A 273 65.35 16.06 1.08
CA GLU A 273 66.61 16.01 0.32
C GLU A 273 67.19 17.41 0.08
N ALA A 274 66.35 18.36 -0.34
CA ALA A 274 66.77 19.75 -0.54
C ALA A 274 67.26 20.39 0.78
N ALA A 275 66.57 20.17 1.90
CA ALA A 275 66.98 20.66 3.21
C ALA A 275 68.29 20.03 3.68
N ARG A 276 68.48 18.72 3.41
CA ARG A 276 69.73 18.02 3.72
C ARG A 276 70.89 18.56 2.89
N ALA A 277 70.72 18.71 1.59
CA ALA A 277 71.74 19.28 0.69
C ALA A 277 72.13 20.70 1.12
N ALA A 278 71.17 21.55 1.48
CA ALA A 278 71.44 22.89 2.00
C ALA A 278 72.22 22.87 3.32
N THR A 279 71.92 21.91 4.20
CA THR A 279 72.62 21.73 5.48
C THR A 279 74.06 21.24 5.26
N GLU A 280 74.26 20.28 4.37
CA GLU A 280 75.58 19.78 3.98
C GLU A 280 76.44 20.88 3.35
N GLN A 281 75.86 21.70 2.47
CA GLN A 281 76.55 22.86 1.89
C GLN A 281 76.96 23.89 2.95
N ARG A 282 76.07 24.20 3.91
CA ARG A 282 76.36 25.15 4.99
C ARG A 282 77.49 24.64 5.90
N LEU A 283 77.43 23.36 6.30
CA LEU A 283 78.51 22.72 7.08
C LEU A 283 79.83 22.71 6.32
N GLY A 284 79.81 22.44 5.01
CA GLY A 284 81.00 22.51 4.16
C GLY A 284 81.64 23.90 4.19
N ALA A 285 80.85 24.96 4.02
CA ALA A 285 81.33 26.34 4.11
C ALA A 285 81.87 26.70 5.51
N GLU A 286 81.17 26.31 6.59
CA GLU A 286 81.62 26.55 7.97
C GLU A 286 82.96 25.85 8.27
N ILE A 287 83.16 24.63 7.76
CA ILE A 287 84.42 23.88 7.88
C ILE A 287 85.54 24.58 7.09
N GLU A 288 85.26 25.01 5.86
CA GLU A 288 86.23 25.70 5.02
C GLU A 288 86.69 27.03 5.64
N ASP A 289 85.75 27.82 6.17
CA ASP A 289 86.02 29.05 6.92
C ASP A 289 86.84 28.76 8.19
N SER A 290 86.43 27.76 8.97
CA SER A 290 87.17 27.36 10.19
C SER A 290 88.60 26.91 9.85
N ALA A 291 88.76 26.14 8.78
CA ALA A 291 90.08 25.70 8.31
C ALA A 291 90.93 26.90 7.84
N ALA A 292 90.33 27.88 7.17
CA ALA A 292 91.02 29.12 6.79
C ALA A 292 91.46 29.95 8.00
N GLN A 293 90.59 30.07 9.03
CA GLN A 293 90.92 30.74 10.29
C GLN A 293 92.07 30.04 11.01
N VAL A 294 92.01 28.70 11.14
CA VAL A 294 93.10 27.91 11.76
C VAL A 294 94.40 28.06 10.98
N ARG A 295 94.38 27.95 9.65
CA ARG A 295 95.57 28.17 8.81
C ARG A 295 96.18 29.55 9.05
N THR A 296 95.35 30.59 9.06
CA THR A 296 95.79 31.97 9.30
C THR A 296 96.40 32.14 10.70
N ALA A 297 95.76 31.58 11.74
CA ALA A 297 96.25 31.63 13.11
C ALA A 297 97.59 30.88 13.27
N VAL A 298 97.72 29.69 12.67
CA VAL A 298 98.97 28.92 12.68
C VAL A 298 100.08 29.67 11.95
N MET A 299 99.80 30.29 10.80
CA MET A 299 100.80 31.11 10.10
C MET A 299 101.26 32.29 10.95
N ALA A 300 100.34 32.97 11.64
CA ALA A 300 100.69 34.07 12.55
C ALA A 300 101.57 33.61 13.74
N GLU A 301 101.26 32.46 14.35
CA GLU A 301 102.09 31.84 15.41
C GLU A 301 103.47 31.42 14.90
N VAL A 302 103.55 30.87 13.69
CA VAL A 302 104.82 30.52 13.04
C VAL A 302 105.66 31.77 12.81
N ASP A 303 105.07 32.85 12.31
CA ASP A 303 105.80 34.10 12.07
C ASP A 303 106.22 34.79 13.37
N ALA A 304 105.38 34.75 14.41
CA ALA A 304 105.77 35.20 15.76
C ALA A 304 106.91 34.35 16.34
N THR A 305 106.90 33.03 16.10
CA THR A 305 107.98 32.13 16.54
C THR A 305 109.27 32.40 15.77
N LYS A 306 109.22 32.63 14.45
CA LYS A 306 110.38 33.04 13.64
C LYS A 306 110.99 34.34 14.17
N ALA A 307 110.17 35.34 14.53
CA ALA A 307 110.66 36.59 15.11
C ALA A 307 111.40 36.33 16.44
N ARG A 308 110.81 35.52 17.33
CA ARG A 308 111.47 35.13 18.60
C ARG A 308 112.78 34.36 18.38
N VAL A 309 112.85 33.49 17.37
CA VAL A 309 114.09 32.79 17.01
C VAL A 309 115.15 33.79 16.53
N SER A 310 114.78 34.75 15.69
CA SER A 310 115.69 35.81 15.22
C SER A 310 116.21 36.68 16.36
N ASP A 311 115.37 37.02 17.34
CA ASP A 311 115.79 37.74 18.55
C ASP A 311 116.80 36.91 19.37
N VAL A 312 116.56 35.60 19.53
CA VAL A 312 117.47 34.69 20.23
C VAL A 312 118.79 34.54 19.49
N GLU A 313 118.77 34.39 18.17
CA GLU A 313 119.99 34.35 17.34
C GLU A 313 120.82 35.62 17.53
N THR A 314 120.18 36.79 17.51
CA THR A 314 120.83 38.08 17.77
C THR A 314 121.43 38.14 19.18
N ALA A 315 120.72 37.64 20.19
CA ALA A 315 121.22 37.58 21.55
C ALA A 315 122.42 36.62 21.70
N VAL A 316 122.40 35.47 21.02
CA VAL A 316 123.52 34.51 21.00
C VAL A 316 124.76 35.12 20.37
N VAL A 317 124.61 35.84 19.25
CA VAL A 317 125.73 36.59 18.63
C VAL A 317 126.33 37.57 19.62
N ARG A 318 125.49 38.39 20.27
CA ARG A 318 125.94 39.36 21.28
C ARG A 318 126.62 38.69 22.49
N HIS A 319 126.10 37.56 22.96
CA HIS A 319 126.76 36.80 24.02
C HIS A 319 128.11 36.24 23.55
N GLY A 320 128.22 35.81 22.29
CA GLY A 320 129.48 35.42 21.67
C GLY A 320 130.51 36.55 21.64
N GLU A 321 130.10 37.75 21.22
CA GLU A 321 130.93 38.96 21.25
C GLU A 321 131.39 39.30 22.68
N ASN A 322 130.49 39.23 23.66
CA ASN A 322 130.83 39.46 25.07
C ASN A 322 131.84 38.42 25.59
N ILE A 323 131.70 37.14 25.23
CA ILE A 323 132.65 36.08 25.60
C ILE A 323 134.01 36.34 24.97
N ALA A 324 134.05 36.73 23.69
CA ALA A 324 135.30 37.09 23.00
C ALA A 324 135.99 38.28 23.68
N GLY A 325 135.24 39.34 24.02
CA GLY A 325 135.77 40.47 24.78
C GLY A 325 136.26 40.07 26.18
N LEU A 326 135.56 39.16 26.86
CA LEU A 326 136.01 38.64 28.16
C LEU A 326 137.32 37.84 28.03
N ALA A 327 137.46 37.03 26.97
CA ALA A 327 138.68 36.29 26.67
C ALA A 327 139.86 37.25 26.42
N GLU A 328 139.65 38.32 25.63
CA GLU A 328 140.65 39.36 25.39
C GLU A 328 141.06 40.07 26.69
N THR A 329 140.10 40.42 27.57
CA THR A 329 140.43 41.00 28.88
C THR A 329 141.20 40.03 29.79
N THR A 330 140.93 38.73 29.67
CA THR A 330 141.63 37.69 30.44
C THR A 330 143.06 37.52 29.93
N GLU A 331 143.27 37.54 28.61
CA GLU A 331 144.59 37.51 27.99
C GLU A 331 145.42 38.75 28.42
N ALA A 332 144.82 39.94 28.36
CA ALA A 332 145.45 41.17 28.84
C ALA A 332 145.82 41.14 30.33
N LEU A 333 144.99 40.53 31.18
CA LEU A 333 145.31 40.31 32.60
C LEU A 333 146.48 39.33 32.79
N THR A 334 146.54 38.27 31.98
CA THR A 334 147.61 37.26 32.02
C THR A 334 148.95 37.89 31.61
N ASP A 335 148.94 38.72 30.57
CA ASP A 335 150.11 39.50 30.13
C ASP A 335 150.53 40.52 31.19
N ALA A 336 149.58 41.18 31.86
CA ALA A 336 149.87 42.09 32.97
C ALA A 336 150.47 41.37 34.20
N GLU A 337 150.00 40.17 34.53
CA GLU A 337 150.63 39.31 35.55
C GLU A 337 152.05 38.88 35.15
N GLY A 338 152.26 38.55 33.87
CA GLY A 338 153.59 38.29 33.31
C GLY A 338 154.53 39.49 33.46
N ALA A 339 154.06 40.69 33.12
CA ALA A 339 154.80 41.94 33.28
C ALA A 339 155.08 42.26 34.76
N ASN A 340 154.13 42.02 35.67
CA ASN A 340 154.32 42.21 37.12
C ASN A 340 155.34 41.21 37.69
N THR A 341 155.34 39.97 37.20
CA THR A 341 156.35 38.96 37.55
C THR A 341 157.74 39.37 37.06
N ALA A 342 157.84 39.87 35.82
CA ALA A 342 159.09 40.41 35.27
C ALA A 342 159.59 41.63 36.07
N PHE A 343 158.70 42.54 36.47
CA PHE A 343 159.03 43.68 37.34
C PHE A 343 159.54 43.23 38.71
N ARG A 344 158.89 42.25 39.35
CA ARG A 344 159.37 41.65 40.61
C ARG A 344 160.76 41.04 40.48
N GLN A 345 161.05 40.34 39.39
CA GLN A 345 162.38 39.79 39.11
C GLN A 345 163.42 40.89 38.86
N GLN A 346 163.05 41.99 38.19
CA GLN A 346 163.90 43.17 38.01
C GLN A 346 164.22 43.85 39.35
N MET A 347 163.22 44.06 40.20
CA MET A 347 163.38 44.67 41.52
C MET A 347 164.27 43.82 42.44
N ALA A 348 164.13 42.48 42.38
CA ALA A 348 164.99 41.54 43.10
C ALA A 348 166.45 41.55 42.57
N ALA A 349 166.66 41.83 41.27
CA ALA A 349 167.99 41.92 40.68
C ALA A 349 168.71 43.26 40.99
N SER A 350 167.96 44.35 41.17
CA SER A 350 168.53 45.68 41.47
C SER A 350 168.78 45.95 42.95
N TYR A 351 168.10 45.25 43.87
CA TYR A 351 168.24 45.45 45.31
C TYR A 351 168.59 44.13 46.03
N GLY A 352 169.89 43.86 46.17
CA GLY A 352 170.39 42.70 46.90
C GLY A 352 170.11 42.76 48.41
N ALA A 353 169.46 41.71 48.93
CA ALA A 353 169.48 41.15 50.29
C ALA A 353 169.35 42.05 51.55
N ASN A 354 168.99 43.34 51.46
CA ASN A 354 168.73 44.19 52.62
C ASN A 354 167.47 45.06 52.44
N VAL A 355 166.29 44.43 52.36
CA VAL A 355 165.00 45.13 52.50
C VAL A 355 164.44 44.82 53.91
N PRO A 356 164.19 45.83 54.77
CA PRO A 356 163.64 45.63 56.10
C PRO A 356 162.29 44.92 56.07
N GLN A 357 162.08 43.99 57.01
CA GLN A 357 160.87 43.17 57.19
C GLN A 357 159.53 43.95 57.26
N GLY A 358 159.58 45.29 57.35
CA GLY A 358 158.39 46.16 57.35
C GLY A 358 157.74 46.36 55.97
N ILE A 359 158.50 46.33 54.87
CA ILE A 359 157.96 46.64 53.52
C ILE A 359 157.31 45.41 52.86
N ALA A 360 157.81 44.20 53.15
CA ALA A 360 157.23 42.96 52.63
C ALA A 360 155.79 42.72 53.11
N ASN A 361 155.45 43.16 54.34
CA ASN A 361 154.11 43.02 54.90
C ASN A 361 153.11 44.07 54.37
N GLU A 362 153.59 45.23 53.92
CA GLU A 362 152.73 46.28 53.33
C GLU A 362 152.37 45.96 51.87
N ILE A 363 153.26 45.28 51.14
CA ILE A 363 153.00 44.79 49.77
C ILE A 363 152.02 43.61 49.78
N ASP A 364 152.09 42.69 50.76
CA ASP A 364 151.13 41.58 50.88
C ASP A 364 149.73 42.05 51.33
N GLY A 365 149.69 43.13 52.12
CA GLY A 365 148.45 43.84 52.46
C GLY A 365 147.78 44.53 51.26
N GLN A 366 148.55 45.09 50.33
CA GLN A 366 148.01 45.73 49.12
C GLN A 366 147.62 44.74 48.02
N VAL A 367 148.30 43.59 47.90
CA VAL A 367 147.87 42.50 47.00
C VAL A 367 146.55 41.86 47.47
N SER A 368 146.29 41.84 48.78
CA SER A 368 144.99 41.42 49.34
C SER A 368 143.86 42.44 49.11
N ALA A 369 144.18 43.71 48.81
CA ALA A 369 143.21 44.77 48.51
C ALA A 369 142.85 44.90 47.00
N VAL A 370 143.63 44.26 46.12
CA VAL A 370 143.36 44.20 44.66
C VAL A 370 142.56 42.95 44.27
N ARG A 371 142.36 42.00 45.19
CA ARG A 371 141.24 41.07 45.06
C ARG A 371 139.94 41.82 45.34
N PRO A 372 138.92 41.73 44.47
CA PRO A 372 137.71 42.51 44.62
C PRO A 372 137.05 42.24 45.98
N PRO A 373 136.51 43.28 46.64
CA PRO A 373 135.65 43.12 47.80
C PRO A 373 134.37 42.37 47.40
N SER A 374 133.80 41.71 48.39
CA SER A 374 132.53 40.97 48.31
C SER A 374 131.42 41.70 47.55
N SER A 375 130.58 40.93 46.84
CA SER A 375 129.17 41.27 46.73
C SER A 375 128.29 40.07 47.06
N SER A 376 127.98 39.96 48.35
CA SER A 376 126.64 39.58 48.76
C SER A 376 125.66 40.60 48.18
N ALA A 377 125.15 40.35 46.97
CA ALA A 377 124.09 41.15 46.38
C ALA A 377 122.74 40.55 46.76
N SER A 378 122.08 41.29 47.63
CA SER A 378 120.68 41.22 48.00
C SER A 378 119.75 40.99 46.80
N THR A 379 118.74 40.16 47.08
CA THR A 379 117.48 40.06 46.36
C THR A 379 116.87 41.43 46.05
N PRO A 380 116.26 41.66 44.87
CA PRO A 380 115.20 42.64 44.75
C PRO A 380 113.88 42.02 45.24
N LYS A 381 113.31 42.61 46.29
CA LYS A 381 111.92 42.37 46.69
C LYS A 381 110.95 42.99 45.66
N ARG A 382 110.06 42.14 45.13
CA ARG A 382 108.60 42.34 44.92
C ARG A 382 108.12 43.23 43.73
N PRO A 383 106.95 42.89 43.12
CA PRO A 383 105.65 42.97 43.80
C PRO A 383 104.84 41.67 43.83
N ARG A 384 104.03 41.54 44.90
CA ARG A 384 102.84 40.70 44.92
C ARG A 384 101.86 41.26 43.87
N ALA A 385 101.42 40.42 42.94
CA ALA A 385 100.15 40.58 42.25
C ALA A 385 99.32 39.31 42.41
N LYS A 386 98.01 39.52 42.50
CA LYS A 386 96.98 38.67 43.11
C LYS A 386 96.67 37.39 42.29
N PRO A 387 96.08 36.36 42.93
CA PRO A 387 95.59 35.17 42.24
C PRO A 387 94.36 35.53 41.41
N TRP A 388 94.41 35.33 40.10
CA TRP A 388 93.22 35.28 39.27
C TRP A 388 92.90 33.82 38.95
N LEU A 389 92.05 33.26 39.81
CA LEU A 389 91.06 32.28 39.40
C LEU A 389 90.16 32.90 38.32
N PRO A 390 89.67 32.08 37.39
CA PRO A 390 88.23 31.89 37.28
C PRO A 390 87.93 30.41 37.59
N ARG A 391 87.32 30.09 38.73
CA ARG A 391 85.88 29.80 38.83
C ARG A 391 85.26 29.25 37.52
N TYR A 392 85.29 27.92 37.43
CA TYR A 392 84.34 26.99 36.77
C TYR A 392 82.90 27.50 36.55
N PRO A 393 82.14 27.00 35.55
CA PRO A 393 81.50 25.68 35.68
C PRO A 393 81.70 24.77 34.46
N ARG A 394 82.15 23.53 34.65
CA ARG A 394 81.30 22.38 34.98
C ARG A 394 80.13 22.24 34.02
N TRP A 395 80.31 21.32 33.07
CA TRP A 395 79.25 20.46 32.56
C TRP A 395 78.31 20.03 33.68
N ARG A 396 77.02 20.37 33.55
CA ARG A 396 75.90 19.59 34.06
C ARG A 396 74.77 19.60 33.03
N PRO A 397 74.03 18.48 32.90
CA PRO A 397 72.91 18.36 31.98
C PRO A 397 71.70 19.10 32.52
N ALA A 398 70.97 19.78 31.63
CA ALA A 398 69.70 20.42 31.98
C ALA A 398 68.58 19.38 32.19
N PRO A 399 67.60 19.67 33.06
CA PRO A 399 66.71 18.68 33.64
C PRO A 399 65.40 18.50 32.85
N ARG A 400 64.92 17.24 32.84
CA ARG A 400 63.51 16.89 32.70
C ARG A 400 62.69 17.57 33.80
N ARG A 401 61.68 18.37 33.45
CA ARG A 401 60.28 18.30 33.96
C ARG A 401 59.48 19.56 33.62
N ARG A 402 58.45 19.39 32.80
CA ARG A 402 57.09 19.96 32.89
C ARG A 402 56.24 19.05 32.00
N SER A 403 55.04 18.63 32.31
CA SER A 403 54.15 18.76 33.46
C SER A 403 52.98 17.88 33.03
N SER A 404 52.68 16.85 33.80
CA SER A 404 51.45 16.09 33.68
C SER A 404 50.26 17.04 33.90
N ARG A 405 49.50 17.31 32.84
CA ARG A 405 48.14 17.82 32.96
C ARG A 405 47.23 16.86 32.21
N THR A 406 46.61 16.00 33.02
CA THR A 406 45.41 15.23 32.75
C THR A 406 44.34 16.13 32.13
N ARG A 407 43.85 15.76 30.94
CA ARG A 407 42.54 16.19 30.43
C ARG A 407 41.62 14.97 30.44
N SER A 408 40.81 14.90 31.48
CA SER A 408 39.62 14.03 31.55
C SER A 408 38.49 14.65 30.69
N PRO A 409 37.52 13.85 30.23
CA PRO A 409 36.59 14.18 29.17
C PRO A 409 35.35 14.95 29.70
N PRO A 410 34.57 15.63 28.84
CA PRO A 410 33.27 16.14 29.27
C PRO A 410 32.23 15.01 29.17
N ARG A 411 31.54 14.75 30.29
CA ARG A 411 30.24 14.08 30.29
C ARG A 411 29.14 15.07 30.74
N PRO A 412 27.89 14.85 30.34
CA PRO A 412 26.83 15.86 30.27
C PRO A 412 25.87 15.80 31.46
N LEU A 413 25.30 16.95 31.86
CA LEU A 413 24.07 17.08 32.66
C LEU A 413 23.44 18.43 32.25
N ALA A 414 22.25 18.54 31.65
CA ALA A 414 20.89 18.13 32.01
C ALA A 414 20.07 19.26 32.66
N ALA A 415 18.74 19.20 32.41
CA ALA A 415 17.61 19.98 32.91
C ALA A 415 17.28 21.28 32.12
N SER A 416 16.20 21.41 31.33
CA SER A 416 14.75 21.13 31.49
C SER A 416 14.01 22.09 32.44
N ARG A 417 13.08 22.91 31.92
CA ARG A 417 11.60 22.81 32.12
C ARG A 417 10.80 24.10 31.79
N PHE A 418 9.63 23.87 31.16
CA PHE A 418 8.30 24.53 31.30
C PHE A 418 8.11 25.91 30.60
N ARG A 419 7.01 26.26 29.89
CA ARG A 419 5.62 25.73 29.73
C ARG A 419 4.90 26.37 28.47
N PRO A 420 3.60 26.14 28.17
CA PRO A 420 3.05 26.00 26.80
C PRO A 420 1.96 27.04 26.40
N PHE A 421 1.68 27.19 25.10
CA PHE A 421 0.44 27.70 24.46
C PHE A 421 0.66 27.40 22.95
N GLY A 422 -0.17 26.74 22.13
CA GLY A 422 -1.62 26.66 22.02
C GLY A 422 -2.05 27.34 20.71
N SER A 423 -2.29 26.59 19.61
CA SER A 423 -3.37 26.81 18.60
C SER A 423 -3.13 26.18 17.19
N ARG A 424 -3.99 25.18 16.88
CA ARG A 424 -4.71 24.84 15.62
C ARG A 424 -3.98 24.49 14.29
N PRO A 425 -4.44 23.43 13.59
CA PRO A 425 -4.24 23.19 12.16
C PRO A 425 -5.44 23.66 11.31
N CYS A 426 -5.19 24.18 10.10
CA CYS A 426 -6.22 24.41 9.08
C CYS A 426 -6.09 23.40 7.92
N ARG A 427 -7.13 22.58 7.74
CA ARG A 427 -7.65 22.08 6.45
C ARG A 427 -8.72 23.09 5.98
N PRO A 428 -9.05 23.26 4.67
CA PRO A 428 -9.69 22.26 3.79
C PRO A 428 -9.13 22.34 2.33
N ALA A 429 -9.55 21.59 1.29
CA ALA A 429 -10.90 21.28 0.84
C ALA A 429 -10.97 20.10 -0.15
N ARG A 430 -12.17 19.48 -0.15
CA ARG A 430 -12.75 18.68 -1.23
C ARG A 430 -13.21 19.60 -2.37
N THR A 431 -13.11 19.09 -3.59
CA THR A 431 -14.16 19.12 -4.62
C THR A 431 -14.17 17.76 -5.28
#